data_AF-A0A2L0MVI3-F1
#
_entry.id   AF-A0A2L0MVI3-F1
#
_cell.length_a   1.000
_cell.length_b   1.000
_cell.length_c   1.000
_cell.angle_alpha   90.00
_cell.angle_beta   90.00
_cell.angle_gamma   90.00
#
_symmetry.space_group_name_H-M   'P 1'
#
loop_
_entity.id
_entity.type
_entity.pdbx_description
1 polymer ?
#
loop_
_entity_poly.entity_id
_entity_poly.type
_entity_poly.pdbx_seq_one_letter_code
_entity_poly.pdbx_strand_id
1 'polypeptide(L)'
;MLGEPLMDEVHLGFVEHPQYDSTLLQASRNPLTTSNYGYNKFPAEWSRVRITIAPLPAGERAHARGILREQALPELRDWVDRIRRAPESWSLTRHSLSWRVTGHGVARREDEQPYPPAEPG
;
A
#
# COMPACT_ATOMS: atom_id res chain seq x y z
N MET A 1 19.93 -21.08 -18.39
CA MET A 1 18.78 -20.25 -17.98
C MET A 1 18.03 -20.98 -16.89
N LEU A 2 18.15 -20.54 -15.63
CA LEU A 2 17.34 -21.04 -14.52
C LEU A 2 16.28 -19.98 -14.27
N GLY A 3 15.02 -20.31 -14.60
CA GLY A 3 13.90 -19.41 -14.39
C GLY A 3 13.62 -19.25 -12.90
N GLU A 4 13.71 -18.02 -12.41
CA GLU A 4 13.27 -17.64 -11.06
C GLU A 4 11.76 -17.88 -10.93
N PRO A 5 11.27 -18.69 -9.96
CA PRO A 5 9.85 -18.76 -9.69
C PRO A 5 9.41 -17.56 -8.83
N LEU A 6 8.73 -16.63 -9.50
CA LEU A 6 7.59 -15.81 -9.05
C LEU A 6 7.57 -15.34 -7.57
N MET A 7 8.19 -14.18 -7.28
CA MET A 7 7.52 -13.24 -6.40
C MET A 7 6.44 -12.54 -7.24
N ASP A 8 5.17 -12.57 -6.80
CA ASP A 8 4.21 -11.60 -7.33
C ASP A 8 4.75 -10.21 -6.96
N GLU A 9 5.12 -9.40 -7.96
CA GLU A 9 5.74 -8.09 -7.75
C GLU A 9 4.81 -7.20 -6.93
N VAL A 10 3.49 -7.41 -7.07
CA VAL A 10 2.45 -6.66 -6.41
C VAL A 10 1.31 -7.59 -5.97
N HIS A 11 1.07 -7.71 -4.66
CA HIS A 11 -0.10 -8.40 -4.14
C HIS A 11 -1.20 -7.41 -3.74
N LEU A 12 -2.39 -7.55 -4.33
CA LEU A 12 -3.59 -6.79 -3.98
C LEU A 12 -4.49 -7.60 -3.03
N GLY A 13 -4.89 -7.00 -1.91
CA GLY A 13 -5.82 -7.60 -0.95
C GLY A 13 -6.91 -6.64 -0.49
N PHE A 14 -7.99 -7.22 0.02
CA PHE A 14 -9.09 -6.50 0.66
C PHE A 14 -9.14 -6.93 2.11
N VAL A 15 -9.10 -5.96 3.04
CA VAL A 15 -9.25 -6.27 4.47
C VAL A 15 -10.74 -6.35 4.83
N GLU A 16 -11.08 -7.19 5.80
CA GLU A 16 -12.47 -7.45 6.17
C GLU A 16 -13.05 -6.36 7.09
N HIS A 17 -12.19 -5.62 7.78
CA HIS A 17 -12.58 -4.61 8.75
C HIS A 17 -12.03 -3.22 8.39
N PRO A 18 -12.79 -2.15 8.65
CA PRO A 18 -12.26 -0.78 8.59
C PRO A 18 -11.06 -0.65 9.52
N GLN A 19 -10.03 0.07 9.06
CA GLN A 19 -8.88 0.40 9.90
C GLN A 19 -9.30 1.42 10.97
N TYR A 20 -8.78 1.29 12.20
CA TYR A 20 -9.12 2.19 13.32
C TYR A 20 -8.79 3.67 13.02
N ASP A 21 -7.76 3.91 12.20
CA ASP A 21 -7.33 5.24 11.79
C ASP A 21 -8.00 5.74 10.49
N SER A 22 -9.06 5.05 10.03
CA SER A 22 -9.78 5.33 8.79
C SER A 22 -8.92 5.25 7.51
N THR A 23 -7.79 4.53 7.55
CA THR A 23 -7.02 4.22 6.34
C THR A 23 -7.84 3.37 5.39
N LEU A 24 -7.91 3.79 4.12
CA LEU A 24 -8.72 3.15 3.09
C LEU A 24 -7.90 2.42 2.04
N LEU A 25 -6.75 2.98 1.71
CA LEU A 25 -5.77 2.35 0.83
C LEU A 25 -4.44 2.37 1.56
N GLN A 26 -3.74 1.24 1.54
CA GLN A 26 -2.40 1.14 2.07
C GLN A 26 -1.56 0.34 1.10
N ALA A 27 -0.35 0.82 0.85
CA ALA A 27 0.69 0.12 0.14
C ALA A 27 1.89 -0.05 1.07
N SER A 28 2.52 -1.20 1.05
CA SER A 28 3.73 -1.46 1.82
C SER A 28 4.72 -2.27 1.02
N ARG A 29 5.97 -1.87 1.07
CA ARG A 29 7.09 -2.64 0.57
C ARG A 29 7.54 -3.61 1.65
N ASN A 30 7.63 -4.88 1.32
CA ASN A 30 8.27 -5.87 2.18
C ASN A 30 9.76 -5.97 1.79
N PRO A 31 10.70 -5.74 2.72
CA PRO A 31 12.11 -6.00 2.44
C PRO A 31 12.30 -7.50 2.21
N LEU A 32 13.22 -7.88 1.31
CA LEU A 32 13.63 -9.28 1.18
C LEU A 32 14.45 -9.66 2.43
N THR A 33 13.77 -10.04 3.50
CA THR A 33 14.42 -10.73 4.61
C THR A 33 14.65 -12.18 4.21
N THR A 34 15.88 -12.53 3.91
CA THR A 34 16.34 -13.90 3.62
C THR A 34 16.22 -14.87 4.80
N SER A 35 15.62 -14.45 5.92
CA SER A 35 15.60 -15.22 7.15
C SER A 35 14.35 -16.08 7.30
N ASN A 36 14.59 -17.39 7.13
CA ASN A 36 13.91 -18.57 7.68
C ASN A 36 12.48 -18.86 7.20
N TYR A 37 12.28 -19.96 6.46
CA TYR A 37 11.50 -21.16 6.89
C TYR A 37 11.26 -22.12 5.71
N GLY A 38 11.54 -23.41 5.95
CA GLY A 38 11.42 -24.53 4.99
C GLY A 38 10.00 -25.07 4.83
N TYR A 39 9.06 -24.21 4.44
CA TYR A 39 7.72 -24.62 4.04
C TYR A 39 7.42 -24.01 2.67
N ASN A 40 7.23 -24.84 1.65
CA ASN A 40 6.85 -24.51 0.27
C ASN A 40 5.48 -23.80 0.14
N LYS A 41 5.17 -22.84 1.01
CA LYS A 41 4.05 -21.92 0.84
C LYS A 41 4.66 -20.56 0.52
N PHE A 42 4.19 -19.96 -0.56
CA PHE A 42 4.45 -18.57 -0.90
C PHE A 42 3.33 -17.72 -0.26
N PRO A 43 3.45 -17.25 1.00
CA PRO A 43 2.47 -16.32 1.55
C PRO A 43 2.54 -14.98 0.80
N ALA A 44 1.42 -14.25 0.75
CA ALA A 44 1.34 -12.87 0.26
C ALA A 44 2.35 -11.92 0.93
N GLU A 45 2.92 -12.33 2.06
CA GLU A 45 3.99 -11.66 2.80
C GLU A 45 5.32 -11.63 2.03
N TRP A 46 5.45 -12.42 0.96
CA TRP A 46 6.63 -12.46 0.08
C TRP A 46 6.50 -11.54 -1.14
N SER A 47 5.39 -10.85 -1.33
CA SER A 47 5.28 -9.89 -2.44
C SER A 47 6.10 -8.63 -2.14
N ARG A 48 6.81 -8.13 -3.16
CA ARG A 48 7.67 -6.93 -3.01
C ARG A 48 6.85 -5.71 -2.62
N VAL A 49 5.65 -5.59 -3.18
CA VAL A 49 4.66 -4.58 -2.82
C VAL A 49 3.37 -5.27 -2.43
N ARG A 50 2.81 -4.88 -1.30
CA ARG A 50 1.47 -5.28 -0.87
C ARG A 50 0.57 -4.07 -0.88
N ILE A 51 -0.57 -4.15 -1.54
CA ILE A 51 -1.62 -3.13 -1.57
C ILE A 51 -2.85 -3.71 -0.88
N THR A 52 -3.40 -3.01 0.11
CA THR A 52 -4.60 -3.40 0.84
C THR A 52 -5.64 -2.30 0.81
N ILE A 53 -6.90 -2.69 0.58
CA ILE A 53 -8.05 -1.79 0.53
C ILE A 53 -8.98 -2.14 1.70
N ALA A 54 -9.35 -1.13 2.48
CA ALA A 54 -10.32 -1.27 3.58
C ALA A 54 -11.76 -1.10 3.09
N PRO A 55 -12.73 -1.78 3.74
CA PRO A 55 -14.11 -1.72 3.32
C PRO A 55 -14.70 -0.37 3.68
N LEU A 56 -15.58 0.13 2.81
CA LEU A 56 -16.33 1.38 3.00
C LEU A 56 -17.83 1.12 3.07
N PRO A 57 -18.57 1.93 3.87
CA PRO A 57 -20.02 2.00 3.81
C PRO A 57 -20.50 2.27 2.38
N ALA A 58 -21.59 1.63 1.95
CA ALA A 58 -22.06 1.69 0.56
C ALA A 58 -22.29 3.12 0.05
N GLY A 59 -22.81 4.01 0.91
CA GLY A 59 -23.06 5.42 0.57
C GLY A 59 -21.81 6.25 0.29
N GLU A 60 -20.65 5.83 0.80
CA GLU A 60 -19.39 6.57 0.65
C GLU A 60 -18.52 6.05 -0.51
N ARG A 61 -18.82 4.84 -1.01
CA ARG A 61 -17.99 4.16 -2.03
C ARG A 61 -17.84 4.96 -3.32
N ALA A 62 -18.91 5.58 -3.82
CA ALA A 62 -18.86 6.32 -5.08
C ALA A 62 -17.94 7.54 -4.98
N HIS A 63 -18.11 8.31 -3.89
CA HIS A 63 -17.29 9.49 -3.59
C HIS A 63 -15.83 9.12 -3.36
N ALA A 64 -15.58 8.15 -2.46
CA ALA A 64 -14.23 7.68 -2.17
C ALA A 64 -13.54 7.07 -3.40
N ARG A 65 -14.27 6.37 -4.27
CA ARG A 65 -13.71 5.83 -5.52
C ARG A 65 -13.24 6.94 -6.46
N GLY A 66 -13.99 8.04 -6.57
CA GLY A 66 -13.59 9.20 -7.36
C GLY A 66 -12.27 9.78 -6.85
N ILE A 67 -12.23 10.10 -5.55
CA ILE A 67 -11.05 10.68 -4.90
C ILE A 67 -9.83 9.74 -4.99
N LEU A 68 -9.99 8.45 -4.69
CA LEU A 68 -8.89 7.49 -4.77
C LEU A 68 -8.37 7.34 -6.20
N ARG A 69 -9.24 7.37 -7.20
CA ARG A 69 -8.84 7.23 -8.60
C ARG A 69 -8.07 8.46 -9.10
N GLU A 70 -8.49 9.65 -8.69
CA GLU A 70 -7.89 10.91 -9.15
C GLU A 70 -6.63 11.29 -8.39
N GLN A 71 -6.55 10.98 -7.10
CA GLN A 71 -5.45 11.41 -6.22
C GLN A 71 -4.55 10.25 -5.81
N ALA A 72 -5.12 9.20 -5.21
CA ALA A 72 -4.32 8.14 -4.60
C ALA A 72 -3.66 7.18 -5.62
N LEU A 73 -4.33 6.86 -6.73
CA LEU A 73 -3.77 5.95 -7.73
C LEU A 73 -2.55 6.53 -8.49
N PRO A 74 -2.56 7.80 -8.94
CA PRO A 74 -1.36 8.41 -9.49
C PRO A 74 -0.19 8.42 -8.50
N GLU A 75 -0.44 8.79 -7.24
CA GLU A 75 0.60 8.79 -6.20
C GLU A 75 1.15 7.39 -5.90
N LEU A 76 0.27 6.38 -5.87
CA LEU A 76 0.65 4.99 -5.72
C LEU A 76 1.56 4.54 -6.88
N ARG A 77 1.22 4.93 -8.11
CA ARG A 77 2.05 4.63 -9.28
C ARG A 77 3.43 5.25 -9.17
N ASP A 78 3.51 6.53 -8.80
CA ASP A 78 4.78 7.23 -8.63
C ASP A 78 5.62 6.62 -7.52
N TRP A 79 4.98 6.18 -6.43
CA TRP A 79 5.64 5.48 -5.35
C TRP A 79 6.16 4.11 -5.79
N VAL A 80 5.38 3.33 -6.53
CA VAL A 80 5.84 2.04 -7.11
C VAL A 80 7.02 2.25 -8.07
N ASP A 81 6.97 3.25 -8.94
CA ASP A 81 8.07 3.55 -9.86
C ASP A 81 9.32 4.01 -9.11
N ARG A 82 9.17 4.75 -7.99
CA ARG A 82 10.29 5.09 -7.09
C ARG A 82 10.91 3.85 -6.48
N ILE A 83 10.10 2.92 -5.96
CA ILE A 83 10.59 1.65 -5.39
C ILE A 83 11.40 0.86 -6.43
N ARG A 84 10.89 0.78 -7.66
CA ARG A 84 11.53 0.03 -8.76
C ARG A 84 12.89 0.59 -9.16
N ARG A 85 13.10 1.89 -8.99
CA ARG A 85 14.37 2.59 -9.31
C ARG A 85 15.26 2.83 -8.09
N ALA A 86 14.79 2.48 -6.90
CA ALA A 86 15.49 2.80 -5.67
C ALA A 86 16.77 1.96 -5.51
N PRO A 87 17.82 2.53 -4.91
CA PRO A 87 19.05 1.79 -4.63
C PRO A 87 18.82 0.67 -3.63
N GLU A 88 19.72 -0.31 -3.61
CA GLU A 88 19.63 -1.51 -2.77
C GLU A 88 19.49 -1.18 -1.27
N SER A 89 20.11 -0.10 -0.78
CA SER A 89 19.96 0.35 0.61
C SER A 89 18.51 0.67 0.99
N TRP A 90 17.75 1.26 0.06
CA TRP A 90 16.31 1.57 0.22
C TRP A 90 15.44 0.30 0.07
N SER A 91 16.02 -0.81 -0.40
CA SER A 91 15.37 -2.13 -0.49
C SER A 91 15.37 -2.97 0.75
N LEU A 92 16.24 -2.62 1.69
CA LEU A 92 16.40 -3.32 2.96
C LEU A 92 15.49 -2.77 4.06
N THR A 93 14.84 -1.62 3.82
CA THR A 93 13.95 -0.97 4.77
C THR A 93 12.49 -1.17 4.36
N ARG A 94 11.62 -1.37 5.36
CA ARG A 94 10.18 -1.39 5.15
C ARG A 94 9.70 0.02 4.88
N HIS A 95 9.01 0.21 3.76
CA HIS A 95 8.37 1.47 3.43
C HIS A 95 6.87 1.29 3.30
N SER A 96 6.08 2.27 3.71
CA SER A 96 4.62 2.23 3.58
C SER A 96 4.05 3.55 3.13
N LEU A 97 2.96 3.48 2.38
CA LEU A 97 2.18 4.62 1.95
C LEU A 97 0.73 4.34 2.26
N SER A 98 0.07 5.25 2.96
CA SER A 98 -1.33 5.08 3.36
C SER A 98 -2.14 6.31 3.00
N TRP A 99 -3.39 6.08 2.61
CA TRP A 99 -4.33 7.11 2.25
C TRP A 99 -5.61 6.96 3.06
N ARG A 100 -6.09 8.10 3.53
CA ARG A 100 -7.37 8.27 4.20
C ARG A 100 -8.18 9.28 3.39
N VAL A 101 -9.45 8.97 3.12
CA VAL A 101 -10.36 9.96 2.55
C VAL A 101 -10.80 10.92 3.67
N THR A 102 -10.61 12.21 3.43
CA THR A 102 -11.17 13.31 4.23
C THR A 102 -12.26 13.97 3.35
N GLY A 103 -13.26 14.63 3.94
CA GLY A 103 -14.52 14.98 3.25
C GLY A 103 -14.42 15.38 1.76
N HIS A 104 -13.41 16.16 1.37
CA HIS A 104 -13.19 16.62 -0.01
C HIS A 104 -11.88 16.14 -0.68
N GLY A 105 -11.09 15.29 -0.03
CA GLY A 105 -9.78 14.90 -0.56
C GLY A 105 -9.20 13.64 0.07
N VAL A 106 -7.92 13.42 -0.16
CA VAL A 106 -7.17 12.32 0.44
C VAL A 106 -6.01 12.86 1.26
N ALA A 107 -5.95 12.47 2.52
CA ALA A 107 -4.77 12.63 3.35
C ALA A 107 -3.83 11.45 3.09
N ARG A 108 -2.58 11.75 2.78
CA ARG A 108 -1.51 10.77 2.58
C ARG A 108 -0.58 10.79 3.79
N ARG A 109 -0.08 9.60 4.17
CA ARG A 109 1.08 9.45 5.05
C ARG A 109 2.07 8.45 4.48
N GLU A 110 3.34 8.64 4.80
CA GLU A 110 4.45 7.74 4.43
C GLU A 110 5.14 7.26 5.72
N ASP A 111 5.55 5.99 5.76
CA ASP A 111 6.36 5.40 6.84
C ASP A 111 5.84 5.66 8.27
N GLU A 112 4.54 5.40 8.47
CA GLU A 112 3.85 5.53 9.77
C GLU A 112 3.87 6.95 10.37
N GLN A 113 4.23 7.95 9.58
CA GLN A 113 4.06 9.34 9.99
C GLN A 113 2.58 9.63 10.29
N PRO A 114 2.28 10.50 11.27
CA PRO A 114 0.90 10.92 11.52
C PRO A 114 0.28 11.47 10.24
N TYR A 115 -1.02 11.22 10.02
CA TYR A 115 -1.73 11.90 8.94
C TYR A 115 -1.65 13.41 9.16
N PRO A 116 -1.46 14.21 8.09
CA PRO A 116 -1.56 15.65 8.21
C PRO A 116 -2.96 16.03 8.73
N PRO A 117 -3.08 17.12 9.52
CA PRO A 117 -4.38 17.59 9.97
C PRO A 117 -5.27 17.85 8.77
N ALA A 118 -6.57 17.51 8.88
CA ALA A 118 -7.53 17.83 7.84
C ALA A 118 -7.59 19.35 7.67
N GLU A 119 -7.32 19.85 6.48
CA GLU A 119 -7.48 21.29 6.21
C GLU A 119 -8.96 21.66 6.33
N PRO A 120 -9.30 22.75 7.05
CA PRO A 120 -10.67 23.25 7.09
C PRO A 120 -11.04 23.78 5.70
N GLY A 121 -12.04 23.15 5.07
CA GLY A 121 -12.67 23.64 3.85
C GLY A 121 -13.63 24.79 4.09
#